data_AF-A0A081S330-F1
#
_entry.id   AF-A0A081S330-F1
#
_cell.length_a   1.000
_cell.length_b   1.000
_cell.length_c   1.000
_cell.angle_alpha   90.00
_cell.angle_beta   90.00
_cell.angle_gamma   90.00
#
_symmetry.space_group_name_H-M   'P 1'
#
loop_
_entity.id
_entity.type
_entity.pdbx_description
1 polymer ?
#
loop_
_entity_poly.entity_id
_entity_poly.type
_entity_poly.pdbx_seq_one_letter_code
_entity_poly.pdbx_strand_id
1 'polypeptide(L)'
;FQLIHKKSVEEQVKDIVDKLRSIIALKSENLQLEIVVPAQYASQSYAVLKSVGSLKKEEWQNNGSLKAILEIPAAARPNVIDRLGSITKGSASVEVMQ
;
A
#
# COMPACT_ATOMS: atom_id res chain seq x y z
N PHE A 1 33.11 18.45 -25.81
CA PHE A 1 32.32 17.54 -26.68
C PHE A 1 32.52 16.14 -26.14
N GLN A 2 31.55 15.36 -25.67
CA GLN A 2 30.14 15.24 -25.99
C GLN A 2 29.37 14.61 -24.80
N LEU A 3 28.15 15.12 -24.64
CA LEU A 3 26.91 14.45 -24.21
C LEU A 3 26.75 13.85 -22.79
N ILE A 4 26.15 14.70 -21.95
CA ILE A 4 25.03 14.37 -21.06
C ILE A 4 23.94 13.63 -21.85
N HIS A 5 23.69 12.35 -21.54
CA HIS A 5 22.50 11.63 -22.01
C HIS A 5 22.23 10.36 -21.18
N LYS A 6 21.55 10.50 -20.04
CA LYS A 6 20.74 9.40 -19.49
C LYS A 6 19.28 9.82 -19.56
N LYS A 7 18.62 9.22 -20.54
CA LYS A 7 17.23 9.44 -20.95
C LYS A 7 16.26 9.21 -19.79
N SER A 8 15.26 10.09 -19.78
CA SER A 8 14.08 10.24 -18.92
C SER A 8 13.57 8.99 -18.22
N VAL A 9 13.64 9.04 -16.90
CA VAL A 9 12.87 8.23 -15.93
C VAL A 9 11.51 8.89 -15.70
N GLU A 10 10.80 9.25 -16.78
CA GLU A 10 9.56 10.05 -16.69
C GLU A 10 8.38 9.37 -17.39
N GLU A 11 8.63 8.36 -18.24
CA GLU A 11 7.57 7.70 -19.01
C GLU A 11 6.86 6.54 -18.26
N GLN A 12 7.40 6.04 -17.15
CA GLN A 12 6.78 4.90 -16.44
C GLN A 12 5.66 5.27 -15.45
N VAL A 13 5.40 6.57 -15.22
CA VAL A 13 4.40 6.99 -14.23
C VAL A 13 2.98 7.03 -14.81
N LYS A 14 2.82 7.20 -16.13
CA LYS A 14 1.50 7.39 -16.74
C LYS A 14 0.63 6.13 -16.85
N ASP A 15 1.22 4.93 -16.99
CA ASP A 15 0.45 3.69 -17.17
C ASP A 15 -0.17 3.17 -15.85
N ILE A 16 0.53 3.40 -14.72
CA ILE A 16 0.05 3.00 -13.39
C ILE A 16 -1.17 3.84 -12.99
N VAL A 17 -1.15 5.13 -13.32
CA VAL A 17 -2.23 6.06 -12.95
C VAL A 17 -3.55 5.70 -13.61
N ASP A 18 -3.54 5.20 -14.86
CA ASP A 18 -4.77 4.88 -15.59
C ASP A 18 -5.41 3.55 -15.12
N LYS A 19 -4.58 2.53 -14.83
CA LYS A 19 -5.05 1.29 -14.21
C LYS A 19 -5.62 1.49 -12.80
N LEU A 20 -5.05 2.41 -12.02
CA LEU A 20 -5.61 2.81 -10.72
C LEU A 20 -6.99 3.46 -10.89
N ARG A 21 -7.20 4.32 -11.91
CA ARG A 21 -8.52 4.96 -12.14
C ARG A 21 -9.62 3.97 -12.49
N SER A 22 -9.31 2.93 -13.27
CA SER A 22 -10.30 1.92 -13.70
C SER A 22 -10.81 1.07 -12.53
N ILE A 23 -9.98 0.81 -11.51
CA ILE A 23 -10.36 0.11 -10.28
C ILE A 23 -11.22 1.00 -9.36
N ILE A 24 -10.93 2.31 -9.31
CA ILE A 24 -11.64 3.29 -8.46
C ILE A 24 -13.06 3.57 -8.97
N ALA A 25 -13.31 3.52 -10.28
CA ALA A 25 -14.60 3.88 -10.86
C ALA A 25 -15.69 2.80 -10.71
N LEU A 26 -15.34 1.59 -10.26
CA LEU A 26 -16.25 0.45 -10.17
C LEU A 26 -16.73 0.20 -8.72
N LYS A 27 -17.50 1.15 -8.18
CA LYS A 27 -18.61 0.91 -7.23
C LYS A 27 -18.36 -0.10 -6.08
N SER A 28 -17.94 0.39 -4.91
CA SER A 28 -18.32 -0.08 -3.56
C SER A 28 -17.69 0.89 -2.54
N GLU A 29 -18.32 1.13 -1.39
CA GLU A 29 -17.73 1.93 -0.31
C GLU A 29 -16.28 1.49 -0.02
N ASN A 30 -15.33 2.39 -0.26
CA ASN A 30 -13.92 2.17 0.07
C ASN A 30 -13.71 2.55 1.54
N LEU A 31 -13.05 1.66 2.28
CA LEU A 31 -12.67 1.87 3.66
C LEU A 31 -11.17 2.12 3.73
N GLN A 32 -10.78 2.98 4.66
CA GLN A 32 -9.38 3.23 4.97
C GLN A 32 -9.01 2.42 6.20
N LEU A 33 -7.98 1.59 6.07
CA LEU A 33 -7.41 0.83 7.16
C LEU A 33 -6.05 1.42 7.51
N GLU A 34 -5.91 1.89 8.74
CA GLU A 34 -4.61 2.19 9.30
C GLU A 34 -3.96 0.88 9.73
N ILE A 35 -2.77 0.63 9.22
CA ILE A 35 -2.02 -0.58 9.46
C ILE A 35 -0.70 -0.19 10.09
N VAL A 36 -0.45 -0.67 11.31
CA VAL A 36 0.81 -0.47 12.02
C VAL A 36 1.55 -1.79 12.04
N VAL A 37 2.68 -1.83 11.36
CA VAL A 37 3.53 -3.01 11.24
C VAL A 37 4.83 -2.76 12.00
N PRO A 38 5.26 -3.68 12.89
CA PRO A 38 6.56 -3.56 13.55
C PRO A 38 7.72 -3.67 12.56
N ALA A 39 8.86 -3.08 12.89
CA ALA A 39 10.05 -3.01 12.03
C ALA A 39 10.46 -4.35 11.40
N GLN A 40 10.32 -5.43 12.15
CA GLN A 40 10.64 -6.79 11.72
C GLN A 40 9.83 -7.26 10.50
N TYR A 41 8.64 -6.71 10.27
CA TYR A 41 7.75 -7.07 9.17
C TYR A 41 7.40 -5.89 8.27
N ALA A 42 7.87 -4.67 8.56
CA ALA A 42 7.55 -3.46 7.82
C ALA A 42 7.89 -3.58 6.33
N SER A 43 9.13 -3.97 6.00
CA SER A 43 9.59 -4.05 4.60
C SER A 43 8.86 -5.10 3.76
N GLN A 44 8.59 -6.28 4.32
CA GLN A 44 7.85 -7.34 3.62
C GLN A 44 6.36 -7.00 3.49
N SER A 45 5.76 -6.43 4.56
CA SER A 45 4.35 -6.07 4.56
C SER A 45 4.11 -4.91 3.62
N TYR A 46 5.04 -3.96 3.54
CA TYR A 46 4.99 -2.84 2.59
C TYR A 46 4.84 -3.31 1.15
N ALA A 47 5.71 -4.23 0.70
CA ALA A 47 5.67 -4.76 -0.65
C ALA A 47 4.35 -5.47 -0.95
N VAL A 48 3.81 -6.22 0.02
CA VAL A 48 2.55 -6.93 -0.16
C VAL A 48 1.35 -5.99 -0.08
N LEU A 49 1.32 -5.04 0.85
CA LEU A 49 0.29 -4.01 0.99
C LEU A 49 0.08 -3.27 -0.33
N LYS A 50 1.18 -2.89 -0.98
CA LYS A 50 1.19 -2.26 -2.31
C LYS A 50 0.68 -3.17 -3.44
N SER A 51 0.72 -4.49 -3.24
CA SER A 51 0.22 -5.49 -4.19
C SER A 51 -1.22 -5.94 -3.91
N VAL A 52 -1.71 -5.86 -2.67
CA VAL A 52 -3.06 -6.30 -2.27
C VAL A 52 -4.08 -5.17 -2.26
N GLY A 53 -3.63 -3.91 -2.18
CA GLY A 53 -4.50 -2.74 -2.16
C GLY A 53 -3.77 -1.47 -2.55
N SER A 54 -4.46 -0.34 -2.37
CA SER A 54 -3.90 0.98 -2.67
C SER A 54 -3.35 1.61 -1.40
N LEU A 55 -2.03 1.70 -1.28
CA LEU A 55 -1.39 2.42 -0.19
C LEU A 55 -1.62 3.92 -0.37
N LYS A 56 -2.36 4.55 0.55
CA LYS A 56 -2.63 5.98 0.56
C LYS A 56 -1.55 6.78 1.28
N LYS A 57 -1.06 6.24 2.39
CA LYS A 57 -0.08 6.91 3.23
C LYS A 57 0.88 5.88 3.82
N GLU A 58 2.13 6.29 3.99
CA GLU A 58 3.18 5.50 4.63
C GLU A 58 4.01 6.43 5.50
N GLU A 59 4.26 6.03 6.73
CA GLU A 59 4.98 6.79 7.74
C GLU A 59 5.88 5.83 8.50
N TRP A 60 7.19 6.01 8.33
CA TRP A 60 8.20 5.27 9.04
C TRP A 60 8.47 5.95 10.37
N GLN A 61 8.17 5.25 11.46
CA GLN A 61 8.44 5.73 12.80
C GLN A 61 9.92 5.55 13.16
N ASN A 62 10.42 6.39 14.06
CA ASN A 62 11.80 6.32 14.56
C ASN A 62 12.13 5.01 15.29
N ASN A 63 11.11 4.25 15.71
CA ASN A 63 11.26 2.90 16.29
C ASN A 63 11.40 1.79 15.21
N GLY A 64 11.41 2.16 13.91
CA GLY A 64 11.45 1.27 12.77
C GLY A 64 10.09 0.70 12.36
N SER A 65 9.02 0.97 13.12
CA SER A 65 7.66 0.55 12.75
C SER A 65 7.16 1.35 11.56
N LEU A 66 6.38 0.69 10.72
CA LEU A 66 5.74 1.29 9.57
C LEU A 66 4.26 1.47 9.87
N LYS A 67 3.81 2.71 9.87
CA LYS A 67 2.40 3.07 9.89
C LYS A 67 1.98 3.37 8.46
N ALA A 68 1.01 2.64 7.92
CA ALA A 68 0.53 2.82 6.56
C ALA A 68 -0.99 2.88 6.53
N ILE A 69 -1.56 3.72 5.67
CA ILE A 69 -2.99 3.76 5.41
C ILE A 69 -3.24 3.01 4.11
N LEU A 70 -3.95 1.90 4.18
CA LEU A 70 -4.36 1.10 3.05
C LEU A 70 -5.83 1.39 2.73
N GLU A 71 -6.10 1.80 1.50
CA GLU A 71 -7.47 1.94 1.00
C GLU A 71 -7.86 0.67 0.25
N ILE A 72 -8.98 0.09 0.69
CA ILE A 72 -9.53 -1.14 0.13
C ILE A 72 -11.05 -1.02 -0.01
N PRO A 73 -11.67 -1.71 -0.97
CA PRO A 73 -13.12 -1.82 -0.99
C PRO A 73 -13.59 -2.62 0.23
N ALA A 74 -14.77 -2.30 0.79
CA ALA A 74 -15.33 -3.00 1.95
C ALA A 74 -15.40 -4.53 1.78
N ALA A 75 -15.60 -5.00 0.54
CA ALA A 75 -15.60 -6.43 0.18
C ALA A 75 -14.21 -7.10 0.32
N ALA A 76 -13.12 -6.35 0.17
CA ALA A 76 -11.75 -6.86 0.30
C ALA A 76 -11.25 -6.87 1.75
N ARG A 77 -11.99 -6.27 2.69
CA ARG A 77 -11.64 -6.24 4.13
C ARG A 77 -11.25 -7.60 4.70
N PRO A 78 -12.07 -8.66 4.59
CA PRO A 78 -11.69 -9.98 5.11
C PRO A 78 -10.44 -10.55 4.42
N ASN A 79 -10.28 -10.33 3.11
CA ASN A 79 -9.10 -10.78 2.37
C ASN A 79 -7.82 -10.10 2.87
N VAL A 80 -7.87 -8.80 3.10
CA VAL A 80 -6.74 -8.01 3.56
C VAL A 80 -6.35 -8.40 4.98
N ILE A 81 -7.32 -8.58 5.88
CA ILE A 81 -7.04 -9.03 7.25
C ILE A 81 -6.37 -10.41 7.26
N ASP A 82 -6.87 -11.35 6.46
CA ASP A 82 -6.29 -12.69 6.33
C ASP A 82 -4.84 -12.63 5.81
N ARG A 83 -4.63 -11.89 4.72
CA ARG A 83 -3.30 -11.74 4.10
C ARG A 83 -2.33 -11.05 5.03
N LEU A 84 -2.75 -9.94 5.64
CA LEU A 84 -1.93 -9.18 6.57
C LEU A 84 -1.57 -10.01 7.79
N GLY A 85 -2.54 -10.76 8.35
CA GLY A 85 -2.33 -11.70 9.43
C GLY A 85 -1.31 -12.78 9.06
N SER A 86 -1.39 -13.33 7.85
CA SER A 86 -0.44 -14.35 7.37
C SER A 86 0.99 -13.80 7.21
N ILE A 87 1.16 -12.59 6.69
CA ILE A 87 2.49 -11.99 6.43
C ILE A 87 3.14 -11.51 7.71
N THR A 88 2.35 -10.89 8.57
CA THR A 88 2.82 -10.29 9.82
C THR A 88 2.79 -11.29 10.97
N LYS A 89 2.39 -12.55 10.69
CA LYS A 89 2.12 -13.59 11.69
C LYS A 89 1.20 -13.09 12.82
N GLY A 90 0.23 -12.25 12.47
CA GLY A 90 -0.69 -11.60 13.40
C GLY A 90 -0.08 -10.47 14.24
N SER A 91 1.13 -10.01 13.92
CA SER A 91 1.82 -8.95 14.67
C SER A 91 1.53 -7.53 14.15
N ALA A 92 0.83 -7.39 13.04
CA ALA A 92 0.37 -6.07 12.59
C ALA A 92 -0.96 -5.69 13.25
N SER A 93 -1.05 -4.43 13.66
CA SER A 93 -2.28 -3.82 14.12
C SER A 93 -3.02 -3.24 12.93
N VAL A 94 -4.31 -3.54 12.82
CA VAL A 94 -5.20 -2.99 11.80
C VAL A 94 -6.31 -2.24 12.49
N GLU A 95 -6.40 -0.95 12.23
CA GLU A 95 -7.41 -0.05 12.75
C GLU A 95 -8.24 0.49 11.58
N VAL A 96 -9.55 0.51 11.74
CA VAL A 96 -10.45 1.04 10.70
C VAL A 96 -10.59 2.53 10.92
N MET A 97 -10.20 3.34 9.94
CA MET A 97 -10.53 4.76 9.90
C MET A 97 -11.91 4.91 9.27
N GLN A 98 -12.90 5.31 10.07
CA GLN A 98 -14.25 5.71 9.63
C GLN A 98 -14.29 7.16 9.17
#